data_AF-A0A2H0SQV2-F1
#
_entry.id   AF-A0A2H0SQV2-F1
#
_cell.length_a   1.000
_cell.length_b   1.000
_cell.length_c   1.000
_cell.angle_alpha   90.00
_cell.angle_beta   90.00
_cell.angle_gamma   90.00
#
_symmetry.space_group_name_H-M   'P 1'
#
loop_
_entity.id
_entity.type
_entity.pdbx_description
1 polymer ?
#
loop_
_entity_poly.entity_id
_entity_poly.type
_entity_poly.pdbx_seq_one_letter_code
_entity_poly.pdbx_strand_id
1 'polypeptide(L)'
;MQILVERIEAISQTNPWYYMTPAERSTLDFIRDKLPADATVLSKYYMGNQIPAHTDSRVFFGHLLQTPNAIERQKQIAEFYGGKLSDSQALEFLQTNNIEYVYYGREEKGFVLVYPFLNLVFENGETKMYQLKI
;
A
#
# COMPACT_ATOMS: atom_id res chain seq x y z
N MET A 1 5.53 35.65 2.67
CA MET A 1 4.35 35.39 1.81
C MET A 1 4.53 34.17 0.90
N GLN A 2 5.76 33.83 0.50
CA GLN A 2 6.06 32.65 -0.34
C GLN A 2 5.62 31.31 0.27
N ILE A 3 5.94 31.05 1.55
CA ILE A 3 5.55 29.82 2.24
C ILE A 3 4.02 29.62 2.26
N LEU A 4 3.22 30.69 2.37
CA LEU A 4 1.76 30.59 2.39
C LEU A 4 1.21 30.16 1.01
N VAL A 5 1.77 30.70 -0.07
CA VAL A 5 1.39 30.35 -1.45
C VAL A 5 1.77 28.90 -1.75
N GLU A 6 2.99 28.47 -1.40
CA GLU A 6 3.45 27.09 -1.56
C GLU A 6 2.57 26.11 -0.76
N ARG A 7 2.09 26.51 0.43
CA ARG A 7 1.15 25.69 1.23
C ARG A 7 -0.23 25.61 0.60
N ILE A 8 -0.76 26.71 0.06
CA ILE A 8 -2.07 26.72 -0.62
C ILE A 8 -2.00 25.87 -1.89
N GLU A 9 -0.93 25.97 -2.67
CA GLU A 9 -0.70 25.12 -3.84
C GLU A 9 -0.53 23.64 -3.47
N ALA A 10 0.20 23.34 -2.39
CA ALA A 10 0.38 21.96 -1.92
C ALA A 10 -0.91 21.32 -1.36
N ILE A 11 -1.86 22.14 -0.88
CA ILE A 11 -3.20 21.71 -0.46
C ILE A 11 -4.13 21.51 -1.67
N SER A 12 -3.75 21.96 -2.87
CA SER A 12 -4.45 21.52 -4.08
C SER A 12 -4.45 19.99 -4.11
N GLN A 13 -5.62 19.40 -4.38
CA GLN A 13 -6.14 18.12 -3.85
C GLN A 13 -5.35 16.83 -4.20
N THR A 14 -4.11 16.93 -4.69
CA THR A 14 -3.35 15.82 -5.26
C THR A 14 -2.23 15.30 -4.36
N ASN A 15 -1.75 16.09 -3.40
CA ASN A 15 -0.64 15.64 -2.53
C ASN A 15 -1.14 14.65 -1.45
N PRO A 16 -0.71 13.38 -1.48
CA PRO A 16 -1.17 12.36 -0.53
C PRO A 16 -0.81 12.68 0.93
N TRP A 17 0.30 13.39 1.18
CA TRP A 17 0.73 13.71 2.54
C TRP A 17 -0.09 14.82 3.21
N TYR A 18 -0.87 15.58 2.44
CA TYR A 18 -1.75 16.63 2.96
C TYR A 18 -3.23 16.29 2.87
N TYR A 19 -3.61 15.40 1.95
CA TYR A 19 -5.00 15.03 1.72
C TYR A 19 -5.19 13.53 1.45
N MET A 20 -5.90 12.88 2.37
CA MET A 20 -6.39 11.51 2.24
C MET A 20 -7.75 11.52 1.52
N THR A 21 -7.90 10.73 0.47
CA THR A 21 -9.18 10.67 -0.25
C THR A 21 -10.23 9.87 0.54
N PRO A 22 -11.53 10.09 0.29
CA PRO A 22 -12.59 9.26 0.88
C PRO A 22 -12.43 7.76 0.57
N ALA A 23 -11.88 7.41 -0.61
CA ALA A 23 -11.60 6.03 -0.99
C ALA A 23 -10.50 5.40 -0.11
N GLU A 24 -9.40 6.12 0.13
CA GLU A 24 -8.34 5.71 1.04
C GLU A 24 -8.83 5.57 2.48
N ARG A 25 -9.62 6.54 2.95
CA ARG A 25 -10.26 6.49 4.27
C ARG A 25 -11.11 5.23 4.42
N SER A 26 -11.94 4.94 3.42
CA SER A 26 -12.79 3.75 3.40
C SER A 26 -11.98 2.45 3.36
N THR A 27 -10.82 2.45 2.68
CA THR A 27 -9.91 1.31 2.68
C THR A 27 -9.31 1.08 4.07
N LEU A 28 -8.87 2.13 4.77
CA LEU A 28 -8.38 2.01 6.14
C LEU A 28 -9.48 1.53 7.11
N ASP A 29 -10.72 1.99 6.92
CA ASP A 29 -11.88 1.47 7.66
C ASP A 29 -12.10 -0.02 7.39
N PHE A 30 -12.03 -0.45 6.13
CA PHE A 30 -12.09 -1.86 5.77
C PHE A 30 -10.97 -2.66 6.44
N ILE A 31 -9.73 -2.17 6.40
CA ILE A 31 -8.59 -2.83 7.02
C ILE A 31 -8.82 -3.01 8.53
N ARG A 32 -9.18 -1.93 9.23
CA ARG A 32 -9.45 -1.94 10.67
C ARG A 32 -10.58 -2.91 11.05
N ASP A 33 -11.68 -2.88 10.30
CA ASP A 33 -12.92 -3.54 10.72
C ASP A 33 -13.06 -4.98 10.20
N LYS A 34 -12.30 -5.36 9.16
CA LYS A 34 -12.47 -6.64 8.46
C LYS A 34 -11.23 -7.52 8.45
N LEU A 35 -10.02 -6.97 8.55
CA LEU A 35 -8.82 -7.79 8.57
C LEU A 35 -8.47 -8.24 9.98
N PRO A 36 -7.76 -9.37 10.14
CA PRO A 36 -7.16 -9.73 11.42
C PRO A 36 -6.28 -8.60 11.97
N ALA A 37 -6.26 -8.45 13.30
CA ALA A 37 -5.55 -7.38 14.02
C ALA A 37 -4.03 -7.39 13.84
N ASP A 38 -3.47 -8.33 13.09
CA ASP A 38 -2.05 -8.42 12.82
C ASP A 38 -1.72 -8.82 11.38
N ALA A 39 -2.72 -8.73 10.50
CA ALA A 39 -2.59 -9.00 9.08
C ALA A 39 -1.46 -8.17 8.46
N THR A 40 -0.64 -8.78 7.62
CA THR A 40 0.46 -8.07 6.95
C THR A 40 0.04 -7.58 5.57
N VAL A 41 0.07 -6.26 5.38
CA VAL A 41 -0.31 -5.58 4.15
C VAL A 41 0.92 -5.07 3.39
N LEU A 42 0.97 -5.35 2.09
CA LEU A 42 1.93 -4.74 1.18
C LEU A 42 1.34 -3.48 0.55
N SER A 43 2.11 -2.40 0.59
CA SER A 43 1.83 -1.13 -0.09
C SER A 43 3.14 -0.43 -0.42
N LYS A 44 3.09 0.68 -1.15
CA LYS A 44 4.21 1.61 -1.26
C LYS A 44 4.24 2.57 -0.05
N TYR A 45 5.10 3.57 -0.11
CA TYR A 45 5.56 4.32 1.05
C TYR A 45 4.44 5.10 1.74
N TYR A 46 3.60 5.81 1.00
CA TYR A 46 2.55 6.63 1.57
C TYR A 46 1.56 5.78 2.37
N MET A 47 0.90 4.80 1.74
CA MET A 47 -0.08 3.96 2.44
C MET A 47 0.59 3.06 3.49
N GLY A 48 1.86 2.72 3.31
CA GLY A 48 2.66 1.99 4.31
C GLY A 48 2.85 2.75 5.61
N ASN A 49 2.77 4.09 5.59
CA ASN A 49 2.74 4.90 6.81
C ASN A 49 1.33 5.07 7.36
N GLN A 50 0.30 5.10 6.50
CA GLN A 50 -1.08 5.31 6.94
C GLN A 50 -1.69 4.08 7.61
N ILE A 51 -1.45 2.87 7.08
CA ILE A 51 -2.03 1.62 7.61
C ILE A 51 -1.74 1.45 9.11
N PRO A 52 -0.48 1.39 9.58
CA PRO A 52 -0.19 1.18 11.00
C PRO A 52 -0.55 2.39 11.88
N ALA A 53 -0.79 3.57 11.30
CA ALA A 53 -1.25 4.74 12.04
C ALA A 53 -2.77 4.72 12.30
N HIS A 54 -3.53 3.90 11.56
CA HIS A 54 -4.99 3.89 11.59
C HIS A 54 -5.62 2.52 11.88
N THR A 55 -4.81 1.45 11.87
CA THR A 55 -5.25 0.08 12.08
C THR A 55 -4.22 -0.70 12.89
N ASP A 56 -4.56 -1.92 13.32
CA ASP A 56 -3.62 -2.81 14.02
C ASP A 56 -2.77 -3.66 13.03
N SER A 57 -2.99 -3.51 11.72
CA SER A 57 -2.30 -4.28 10.70
C SER A 57 -0.81 -3.91 10.57
N ARG A 58 0.00 -4.90 10.21
CA ARG A 58 1.44 -4.72 9.94
C ARG A 58 1.66 -4.36 8.49
N VAL A 59 2.82 -3.78 8.19
CA VAL A 59 3.24 -3.47 6.82
C VAL A 59 4.62 -4.02 6.51
N PHE A 60 4.81 -4.41 5.25
CA PHE A 60 6.14 -4.79 4.76
C PHE A 60 7.11 -3.60 4.74
N PHE A 61 6.61 -2.40 4.44
CA PHE A 61 7.42 -1.18 4.41
C PHE A 61 6.57 0.00 4.90
N GLY A 62 7.03 0.66 5.95
CA GLY A 62 6.39 1.84 6.53
C GLY A 62 7.36 3.01 6.52
N HIS A 63 7.60 3.61 7.68
CA HIS A 63 8.51 4.74 7.81
C HIS A 63 9.96 4.35 7.44
N LEU A 64 10.61 5.16 6.59
CA LEU A 64 11.92 4.88 5.99
C LEU A 64 13.01 4.56 7.04
N LEU A 65 13.05 5.35 8.11
CA LEU A 65 14.07 5.22 9.17
C LEU A 65 13.74 4.15 10.23
N GLN A 66 12.53 3.59 10.21
CA GLN A 66 12.08 2.58 11.18
C GLN A 66 11.94 1.20 10.55
N THR A 67 11.95 1.11 9.22
CA THR A 67 11.86 -0.16 8.50
C THR A 67 13.26 -0.77 8.35
N PRO A 68 13.50 -2.00 8.85
CA PRO A 68 14.76 -2.68 8.62
C PRO A 68 15.01 -2.93 7.14
N ASN A 69 16.25 -2.71 6.67
CA ASN A 69 16.65 -2.89 5.26
C ASN A 69 15.75 -2.09 4.29
N ALA A 70 15.37 -0.88 4.70
CA ALA A 70 14.41 -0.02 4.01
C ALA A 70 14.67 0.15 2.49
N ILE A 71 15.94 0.25 2.09
CA ILE A 71 16.34 0.42 0.69
C ILE A 71 16.02 -0.84 -0.12
N GLU A 72 16.36 -2.02 0.41
CA GLU A 72 16.10 -3.29 -0.28
C GLU A 72 14.61 -3.57 -0.37
N ARG A 73 13.85 -3.31 0.70
CA ARG A 73 12.38 -3.49 0.69
C ARG A 73 11.70 -2.59 -0.34
N GLN A 74 12.14 -1.34 -0.50
CA GLN A 74 11.64 -0.46 -1.55
C GLN A 74 11.92 -0.99 -2.95
N LYS A 75 13.11 -1.57 -3.16
CA LYS A 75 13.46 -2.20 -4.43
C LYS A 75 12.54 -3.39 -4.73
N GLN A 76 12.30 -4.27 -3.76
CA GLN A 76 11.40 -5.41 -3.89
C GLN A 76 9.95 -4.97 -4.17
N ILE A 77 9.47 -3.93 -3.48
CA ILE A 77 8.16 -3.30 -3.74
C ILE A 77 8.10 -2.77 -5.18
N ALA A 78 9.15 -2.09 -5.64
CA ALA A 78 9.21 -1.55 -7.00
C ALA A 78 9.27 -2.64 -8.08
N GLU A 79 9.88 -3.79 -7.79
CA GLU A 79 9.88 -4.96 -8.67
C GLU A 79 8.49 -5.60 -8.76
N PHE A 80 7.82 -5.79 -7.62
CA PHE A 80 6.46 -6.33 -7.55
C PHE A 80 5.43 -5.42 -8.25
N TYR A 81 5.29 -4.16 -7.81
CA TYR A 81 4.36 -3.20 -8.43
C TYR A 81 4.81 -2.70 -9.81
N GLY A 82 6.04 -3.04 -10.22
CA GLY A 82 6.55 -2.77 -11.57
C GLY A 82 6.27 -3.89 -12.57
N GLY A 83 5.66 -5.01 -12.13
CA GLY A 83 5.42 -6.17 -12.99
C GLY A 83 6.72 -6.86 -13.46
N LYS A 84 7.80 -6.73 -12.68
CA LYS A 84 9.11 -7.33 -13.02
C LYS A 84 9.25 -8.77 -12.54
N LEU A 85 8.34 -9.22 -11.68
CA LEU A 85 8.31 -10.57 -11.12
C LEU A 85 7.34 -11.44 -11.93
N SER A 86 7.76 -12.64 -12.31
CA SER A 86 6.85 -13.70 -12.78
C SER A 86 5.85 -14.07 -11.69
N ASP A 87 4.77 -14.78 -12.05
CA ASP A 87 3.79 -15.27 -11.07
C ASP A 87 4.44 -16.08 -9.93
N SER A 88 5.40 -16.95 -10.26
CA SER A 88 6.13 -17.73 -9.25
C SER A 88 6.99 -16.86 -8.34
N GLN A 89 7.72 -15.88 -8.89
CA GLN A 89 8.56 -14.96 -8.12
C GLN A 89 7.72 -14.03 -7.23
N ALA A 90 6.59 -13.54 -7.75
CA ALA A 90 5.68 -12.70 -7.00
C ALA A 90 5.02 -13.48 -5.85
N LEU A 91 4.59 -14.72 -6.08
CA LEU A 91 4.06 -15.59 -5.04
C LEU A 91 5.11 -15.88 -3.96
N GLU A 92 6.33 -16.25 -4.35
CA GLU A 92 7.44 -16.51 -3.43
C GLU A 92 7.78 -15.26 -2.61
N PHE A 93 7.81 -14.08 -3.23
CA PHE A 93 8.01 -12.81 -2.54
C PHE A 93 6.95 -12.55 -1.48
N LEU A 94 5.67 -12.73 -1.80
CA LEU A 94 4.58 -12.53 -0.84
C LEU A 94 4.67 -13.53 0.33
N GLN A 95 4.89 -14.82 0.02
CA GLN A 95 4.96 -15.88 1.03
C GLN A 95 6.18 -15.73 1.95
N THR A 96 7.37 -15.50 1.38
CA THR A 96 8.61 -15.36 2.16
C THR A 96 8.56 -14.19 3.14
N ASN A 97 7.83 -13.14 2.79
CA ASN A 97 7.67 -11.95 3.63
C ASN A 97 6.39 -11.97 4.48
N ASN A 98 5.67 -13.10 4.52
CA ASN A 98 4.40 -13.28 5.23
C ASN A 98 3.35 -12.21 4.88
N ILE A 99 3.31 -11.79 3.62
CA ILE A 99 2.33 -10.81 3.12
C ILE A 99 1.02 -11.54 2.81
N GLU A 100 -0.06 -11.11 3.45
CA GLU A 100 -1.39 -11.70 3.30
C GLU A 100 -2.31 -10.85 2.41
N TYR A 101 -2.07 -9.54 2.38
CA TYR A 101 -2.88 -8.59 1.64
C TYR A 101 -2.02 -7.62 0.84
N VAL A 102 -2.54 -7.18 -0.31
CA VAL A 102 -1.89 -6.23 -1.21
C VAL A 102 -2.83 -5.05 -1.44
N TYR A 103 -2.40 -3.86 -1.07
CA TYR A 103 -3.09 -2.61 -1.34
C TYR A 103 -2.76 -2.11 -2.74
N TYR A 104 -3.72 -1.52 -3.43
CA TYR A 104 -3.49 -0.85 -4.70
C TYR A 104 -4.25 0.47 -4.73
N GLY A 105 -3.52 1.58 -4.68
CA GLY A 105 -4.08 2.93 -4.75
C GLY A 105 -3.22 3.87 -5.59
N ARG A 106 -3.24 5.16 -5.25
CA ARG A 106 -2.65 6.20 -6.10
C ARG A 106 -1.15 6.06 -6.32
N GLU A 107 -0.39 5.56 -5.34
CA GLU A 107 1.06 5.39 -5.45
C GLU A 107 1.40 4.08 -6.17
N GLU A 108 0.59 3.04 -5.98
CA GLU A 108 0.75 1.70 -6.55
C GLU A 108 0.38 1.61 -8.03
N LYS A 109 -0.31 2.64 -8.56
CA LYS A 109 -0.60 2.77 -10.00
C LYS A 109 0.67 2.62 -10.84
N GLY A 110 0.52 1.91 -11.96
CA GLY A 110 1.60 1.62 -12.91
C GLY A 110 1.33 0.28 -13.60
N PHE A 111 1.68 -0.81 -12.93
CA PHE A 111 1.33 -2.16 -13.37
C PHE A 111 -0.07 -2.55 -12.85
N VAL A 112 -0.85 -3.25 -13.67
CA VAL A 112 -2.12 -3.84 -13.22
C VAL A 112 -1.78 -5.17 -12.56
N LEU A 113 -2.18 -5.36 -11.30
CA LEU A 113 -1.97 -6.61 -10.59
C LEU A 113 -2.83 -7.73 -11.19
N VAL A 114 -2.25 -8.50 -12.12
CA VAL A 114 -2.90 -9.61 -12.84
C VAL A 114 -2.49 -10.99 -12.33
N TYR A 115 -1.92 -11.06 -11.13
CA TYR A 115 -1.46 -12.32 -10.53
C TYR A 115 -2.64 -13.25 -10.14
N PRO A 116 -2.63 -14.53 -10.54
CA PRO A 116 -3.78 -15.43 -10.38
C PRO A 116 -4.09 -15.82 -8.92
N PHE A 117 -3.13 -15.65 -8.02
CA PHE A 117 -3.26 -15.92 -6.58
C PHE A 117 -3.75 -14.70 -5.77
N LEU A 118 -4.01 -13.56 -6.41
CA LEU A 118 -4.56 -12.37 -5.76
C LEU A 118 -6.06 -12.27 -6.01
N ASN A 119 -6.86 -12.38 -4.94
CA ASN A 119 -8.30 -12.18 -5.01
C ASN A 119 -8.68 -10.78 -4.53
N LEU A 120 -9.45 -10.05 -5.33
CA LEU A 120 -10.02 -8.76 -4.92
C LEU A 120 -11.04 -8.97 -3.79
N VAL A 121 -10.80 -8.37 -2.62
CA VAL A 121 -11.68 -8.46 -1.44
C VAL A 121 -12.36 -7.15 -1.09
N PHE A 122 -11.82 -6.02 -1.58
CA PHE A 122 -12.42 -4.70 -1.42
C PHE A 122 -12.04 -3.79 -2.59
N GLU A 123 -13.00 -3.00 -3.06
CA GLU A 123 -12.79 -1.97 -4.08
C GLU A 123 -13.66 -0.76 -3.75
N ASN A 124 -13.06 0.42 -3.72
CA ASN A 124 -13.77 1.69 -3.61
C ASN A 124 -13.03 2.76 -4.40
N GLY A 125 -13.67 3.29 -5.45
CA GLY A 125 -13.08 4.30 -6.33
C GLY A 125 -11.73 3.82 -6.91
N GLU A 126 -10.68 4.57 -6.65
CA GLU A 126 -9.32 4.27 -7.12
C GLU A 126 -8.55 3.26 -6.26
N THR A 127 -9.11 2.81 -5.15
CA THR A 127 -8.44 1.93 -4.18
C THR A 127 -8.96 0.50 -4.25
N LYS A 128 -8.05 -0.47 -4.15
CA LYS A 128 -8.34 -1.90 -4.15
C LYS A 128 -7.52 -2.61 -3.08
N MET A 129 -8.11 -3.64 -2.49
CA MET A 129 -7.39 -4.59 -1.62
C MET A 129 -7.52 -5.98 -2.19
N TYR A 130 -6.38 -6.65 -2.29
CA TYR A 130 -6.30 -8.04 -2.70
C TYR A 130 -5.87 -8.90 -1.52
N GLN A 131 -6.45 -10.09 -1.40
CA GLN A 131 -6.03 -11.12 -0.46
C GLN A 131 -5.25 -12.19 -1.22
N LEU A 132 -4.12 -12.61 -0.65
CA LEU A 132 -3.38 -13.77 -1.13
C LEU A 132 -4.19 -15.04 -0.87
N LYS A 133 -4.54 -15.78 -1.93
CA LYS A 133 -5.17 -17.10 -1.82
C LYS A 133 -4.12 -18.18 -2.04
N ILE A 134 -3.95 -19.03 -1.03
CA ILE A 134 -3.14 -20.25 -1.09
C ILE A 134 -4.01 -21.41 -1.55
#